data_AF-A0A9P9LUD7-F1
#
_entry.id   AF-A0A9P9LUD7-F1
#
_cell.length_a   1.000
_cell.length_b   1.000
_cell.length_c   1.000
_cell.angle_alpha   90.00
_cell.angle_beta   90.00
_cell.angle_gamma   90.00
#
_symmetry.space_group_name_H-M   'P 1'
#
loop_
_entity.id
_entity.type
_entity.pdbx_description
1 polymer ?
#
loop_
_entity_poly.entity_id
_entity_poly.type
_entity_poly.pdbx_seq_one_letter_code
_entity_poly.pdbx_strand_id
1 'polypeptide(L)'
;MKITTDNKINATNSRSFALIDYFHDISLLKERDGVNFQRASYTLDSCVKIYTSRVDSIATETGKLLSGLADSGNSKTKGESEE
;
A
#
# COMPACT_ATOMS: atom_id res chain seq x y z
N MET A 1 6.41 5.35 -16.98
CA MET A 1 5.19 5.55 -16.16
C MET A 1 3.95 5.16 -16.98
N LYS A 2 3.75 3.86 -17.28
CA LYS A 2 2.61 3.43 -18.14
C LYS A 2 1.43 2.86 -17.32
N ILE A 3 1.71 2.32 -16.13
CA ILE A 3 0.67 1.77 -15.23
C ILE A 3 0.03 2.84 -14.35
N THR A 4 0.75 3.92 -14.06
CA THR A 4 0.28 5.06 -13.25
C THR A 4 -0.84 5.83 -13.96
N THR A 5 -0.82 5.86 -15.29
CA THR A 5 -1.82 6.54 -16.13
C THR A 5 -3.15 5.80 -16.20
N ASP A 6 -3.14 4.48 -15.97
CA ASP A 6 -4.31 3.62 -16.17
C ASP A 6 -5.14 3.38 -14.88
N ASN A 7 -4.77 3.99 -13.75
CA ASN A 7 -5.55 3.92 -12.51
C ASN A 7 -5.77 2.48 -11.97
N LYS A 8 -4.88 1.53 -12.30
CA LYS A 8 -4.97 0.10 -11.95
C LYS A 8 -4.11 -0.29 -10.73
N ILE A 9 -4.01 0.56 -9.71
CA ILE A 9 -3.28 0.22 -8.46
C ILE A 9 -4.15 -0.69 -7.59
N ASN A 10 -3.58 -1.75 -7.03
CA ASN A 10 -4.22 -2.66 -6.08
C ASN A 10 -3.21 -3.18 -5.04
N ALA A 11 -3.71 -3.88 -4.01
CA ALA A 11 -2.88 -4.35 -2.89
C ALA A 11 -1.64 -5.16 -3.36
N THR A 12 -1.79 -5.98 -4.40
CA THR A 12 -0.73 -6.83 -4.94
C THR A 12 0.38 -6.05 -5.67
N ASN A 13 0.03 -4.97 -6.40
CA ASN A 13 1.00 -4.19 -7.17
C ASN A 13 1.51 -2.93 -6.45
N SER A 14 0.87 -2.55 -5.33
CA SER A 14 1.24 -1.39 -4.52
C SER A 14 2.65 -1.47 -3.91
N ARG A 15 3.19 -2.68 -3.70
CA ARG A 15 4.55 -2.91 -3.17
C ARG A 15 5.65 -2.80 -4.25
N SER A 16 5.35 -3.14 -5.51
CA SER A 16 6.33 -3.12 -6.61
C SER A 16 6.61 -1.72 -7.18
N PHE A 17 5.82 -0.73 -6.78
CA PHE A 17 5.98 0.65 -7.22
C PHE A 17 6.71 1.47 -6.16
N ALA A 18 7.97 1.81 -6.40
CA ALA A 18 8.74 2.80 -5.65
C ALA A 18 8.26 4.25 -5.91
N LEU A 19 7.02 4.44 -6.35
CA LEU A 19 6.49 5.75 -6.78
C LEU A 19 6.46 6.77 -5.63
N ILE A 20 6.24 6.29 -4.39
CA ILE A 20 6.38 7.11 -3.18
C ILE A 20 7.85 7.49 -2.96
N ASP A 21 8.77 6.54 -3.11
CA ASP A 21 10.20 6.78 -2.91
C ASP A 21 10.74 7.78 -3.92
N TYR A 22 10.19 7.83 -5.14
CA TYR A 22 10.57 8.79 -6.18
C TYR A 22 9.72 10.07 -6.19
N PHE A 23 8.74 10.23 -5.30
CA PHE A 23 7.85 11.41 -5.32
C PHE A 23 8.57 12.71 -4.96
N HIS A 24 9.61 12.63 -4.12
CA HIS A 24 10.47 13.77 -3.81
C HIS A 24 11.33 14.20 -5.00
N ASP A 25 11.55 13.32 -5.98
CA ASP A 25 12.31 13.62 -7.18
C ASP A 25 11.42 14.29 -8.25
N ILE A 26 11.12 15.57 -8.00
CA ILE A 26 10.40 16.47 -8.90
C ILE A 26 11.08 16.59 -10.28
N SER A 27 12.34 16.20 -10.41
CA SER A 27 13.06 16.17 -11.69
C SER A 27 12.36 15.28 -12.72
N LEU A 28 11.64 14.24 -12.27
CA LEU A 28 10.81 13.36 -13.12
C LEU A 28 9.54 14.05 -13.67
N LEU A 29 9.13 15.16 -13.05
CA LEU A 29 7.94 15.95 -13.39
C LEU A 29 8.28 17.29 -14.06
N LYS A 30 9.57 17.65 -14.09
CA LYS A 30 10.07 18.84 -14.76
C LYS A 30 10.13 18.62 -16.27
N GLU A 31 9.56 19.55 -17.02
CA GLU A 31 9.68 19.63 -18.47
C GLU A 31 10.32 20.97 -18.85
N ARG A 32 11.54 20.91 -19.42
CA ARG A 32 12.36 22.03 -19.92
C ARG A 32 12.65 23.13 -18.88
N ASP A 33 11.69 23.99 -18.56
CA ASP A 33 11.82 25.15 -17.66
C ASP A 33 10.74 25.23 -16.56
N GLY A 34 9.82 24.26 -16.48
CA GLY A 34 8.69 24.32 -15.55
C GLY A 34 8.19 22.95 -15.10
N VAL A 35 7.24 22.98 -14.15
CA VAL A 35 6.54 21.78 -13.70
C VAL A 35 5.24 21.65 -14.48
N ASN A 36 5.00 20.49 -15.08
CA ASN A 36 3.72 20.19 -15.70
C ASN A 36 2.70 19.81 -14.62
N PHE A 37 1.83 20.76 -14.24
CA PHE A 37 0.89 20.57 -13.12
C PHE A 37 -0.14 19.46 -13.35
N GLN A 38 -0.51 19.17 -14.59
CA GLN A 38 -1.41 18.06 -14.89
C GLN A 38 -0.73 16.73 -14.56
N ARG A 39 0.51 16.55 -15.00
CA ARG A 39 1.31 15.35 -14.71
C ARG A 39 1.65 15.23 -13.22
N ALA A 40 1.97 16.35 -12.57
CA ALA A 40 2.20 16.39 -11.13
C ALA A 40 0.94 15.98 -10.35
N SER A 41 -0.23 16.48 -10.76
CA SER A 41 -1.53 16.15 -10.14
C SER A 41 -1.86 14.65 -10.22
N TYR A 42 -1.80 14.04 -11.41
CA TYR A 42 -2.06 12.59 -11.55
C TYR A 42 -1.00 11.73 -10.85
N THR A 43 0.25 12.18 -10.78
CA THR A 43 1.31 11.49 -10.03
C THR A 43 1.04 11.54 -8.53
N LEU A 44 0.65 12.70 -8.00
CA LEU A 44 0.29 12.86 -6.59
C LEU A 44 -0.91 11.99 -6.21
N ASP A 45 -1.99 12.03 -7.01
CA ASP A 45 -3.17 11.19 -6.81
C ASP A 45 -2.81 9.69 -6.77
N SER A 46 -1.93 9.24 -7.68
CA SER A 46 -1.46 7.86 -7.70
C SER A 46 -0.63 7.49 -6.48
N CYS A 47 0.24 8.39 -5.99
CA CYS A 47 1.00 8.17 -4.77
C CYS A 47 0.09 8.05 -3.54
N VAL A 48 -0.92 8.91 -3.42
CA VAL A 48 -1.90 8.84 -2.33
C VAL A 48 -2.63 7.49 -2.36
N LYS A 49 -3.06 7.03 -3.54
CA LYS A 49 -3.71 5.70 -3.70
C LYS A 49 -2.81 4.54 -3.32
N ILE A 50 -1.52 4.60 -3.68
CA ILE A 50 -0.54 3.58 -3.26
C ILE A 50 -0.39 3.59 -1.75
N TYR A 51 -0.27 4.77 -1.14
CA TYR A 51 -0.11 4.92 0.31
C TYR A 51 -1.31 4.33 1.07
N THR A 52 -2.53 4.73 0.72
CA THR A 52 -3.74 4.22 1.37
C THR A 52 -3.89 2.71 1.19
N SER A 53 -3.67 2.19 -0.03
CA SER A 53 -3.73 0.75 -0.30
C SER A 53 -2.70 -0.05 0.52
N ARG A 54 -1.49 0.51 0.74
CA ARG A 54 -0.47 -0.12 1.60
C ARG A 54 -0.93 -0.18 3.06
N VAL A 55 -1.48 0.92 3.58
CA VAL A 55 -2.00 0.99 4.96
C VAL A 55 -3.12 -0.04 5.15
N ASP A 56 -4.10 -0.08 4.25
CA ASP A 56 -5.24 -1.01 4.32
C ASP A 56 -4.77 -2.47 4.25
N SER A 57 -3.78 -2.76 3.39
CA SER A 57 -3.20 -4.10 3.28
C SER A 57 -2.51 -4.53 4.57
N ILE A 58 -1.74 -3.63 5.22
CA ILE A 58 -1.05 -3.93 6.48
C ILE A 58 -2.06 -4.13 7.60
N ALA A 59 -3.10 -3.30 7.69
CA ALA A 59 -4.17 -3.45 8.66
C ALA A 59 -4.87 -4.81 8.51
N THR A 60 -5.18 -5.20 7.27
CA THR A 60 -5.78 -6.50 6.95
C THR A 60 -4.88 -7.67 7.33
N GLU A 61 -3.59 -7.62 6.98
CA GLU A 61 -2.61 -8.67 7.29
C GLU A 61 -2.41 -8.80 8.80
N THR A 62 -2.33 -7.67 9.51
CA THR A 62 -2.25 -7.65 10.98
C THR A 62 -3.51 -8.22 11.63
N GLY A 63 -4.70 -7.89 11.11
CA GLY A 63 -5.97 -8.46 11.58
C GLY A 63 -6.01 -9.99 11.44
N LYS A 64 -5.49 -10.53 10.33
CA LYS A 64 -5.35 -11.99 10.14
C LYS A 64 -4.39 -12.62 11.15
N LEU A 65 -3.25 -11.98 11.40
CA LEU A 65 -2.29 -12.45 12.41
C LEU A 65 -2.89 -12.44 13.82
N LEU A 66 -3.63 -11.39 14.17
CA LEU A 66 -4.32 -11.28 15.47
C LEU A 66 -5.38 -12.37 15.63
N SER A 67 -6.20 -12.60 14.59
CA SER A 67 -7.19 -13.68 14.60
C SER A 67 -6.52 -15.04 14.78
N GLY A 68 -5.42 -15.30 14.07
CA GLY A 68 -4.66 -16.54 14.22
C GLY A 68 -4.06 -16.72 15.62
N LEU A 69 -3.57 -15.65 16.23
CA LEU A 69 -3.08 -15.69 17.61
C LEU A 69 -4.21 -15.97 18.61
N ALA A 70 -5.36 -15.32 18.46
CA ALA A 70 -6.53 -15.55 19.31
C ALA A 70 -7.04 -17.00 19.21
N ASP A 71 -7.14 -17.54 18.00
CA ASP A 71 -7.54 -18.93 17.78
C ASP A 71 -6.54 -19.92 18.40
N SER A 72 -5.23 -19.65 18.30
CA SER A 72 -4.19 -20.48 18.92
C SER A 72 -4.17 -20.39 20.46
N GLY A 73 -4.56 -19.26 21.04
CA GLY A 73 -4.71 -19.09 22.48
C GLY A 73 -5.92 -19.85 23.00
N ASN A 74 -7.04 -19.78 22.27
CA ASN A 74 -8.29 -20.42 22.68
C ASN A 74 -8.25 -21.95 22.52
N SER A 75 -7.50 -22.47 21.54
CA SER A 75 -7.29 -23.91 21.37
C SER A 75 -6.43 -24.53 22.49
N LYS A 76 -5.44 -23.78 23.02
CA LYS A 76 -4.67 -24.21 24.19
C LYS A 76 -5.54 -24.32 25.44
N THR A 77 -6.40 -23.33 25.70
CA THR A 77 -7.31 -23.35 26.85
C THR A 77 -8.33 -24.49 26.77
N LYS A 78 -8.79 -24.85 25.57
CA LYS A 78 -9.74 -25.96 25.36
C LYS A 78 -9.10 -27.34 25.58
N GLY A 79 -7.82 -27.52 25.23
CA GLY A 79 -7.09 -28.77 25.44
C GLY A 79 -6.78 -29.07 26.90
N GLU A 80 -6.60 -28.05 27.75
CA GLU A 80 -6.38 -28.22 29.19
C GLU A 80 -7.66 -28.50 29.99
N SER A 81 -8.83 -28.30 29.40
CA SER A 81 -10.14 -28.56 30.05
C SER A 81 -10.73 -29.95 29.77
N GLU A 82 -10.05 -30.79 28.97
CA GLU A 82 -10.47 -32.16 28.65
C GLU A 82 -9.57 -33.26 29.27
N GLU A 83 -8.66 -32.90 30.17
CA GLU A 83 -7.89 -33.85 31.02
C GLU A 83 -8.31 -33.82 32.49
#